data_AF-A0A961A9H3-F1
#
_entry.id   AF-A0A961A9H3-F1
#
_cell.length_a   1.000
_cell.length_b   1.000
_cell.length_c   1.000
_cell.angle_alpha   90.00
_cell.angle_beta   90.00
_cell.angle_gamma   90.00
#
_symmetry.space_group_name_H-M   'P 1'
#
loop_
_entity.id
_entity.type
_entity.pdbx_description
1 polymer ?
#
loop_
_entity_poly.entity_id
_entity_poly.type
_entity_poly.pdbx_seq_one_letter_code
_entity_poly.pdbx_strand_id
1 'polypeptide(L)'
;MRNPFGTYLKHAFGNQYNYIAMALFGGLGVLLDPGWLMIGGGLELLYLWMMASNPRFMRHVDSLIEDEKALNYEALRDKLWAQIELEQRDNYRALEQQAVRISADELPRNLQDDPFFQENRRKVATLLANYLRMAVAVTRYNRYLDSADPQKITENIERLQSELGEASERVVGIKKKNIEVLQKRLDKLEKAKSNLEYLKAQMETIEDTMHLAVDQITTQSDPKGSSMQIDNLLFNLQETELIAQEMESVLELEDGLDESFNLPRERE
;
A
#
# COMPACT_ATOMS: atom_id res chain seq x y z
N MET A 1 17.57 5.09 -4.71
CA MET A 1 17.47 6.20 -3.72
C MET A 1 18.06 5.86 -2.35
N ARG A 2 18.99 6.69 -1.84
CA ARG A 2 19.49 6.65 -0.45
C ARG A 2 18.33 6.95 0.51
N ASN A 3 18.24 6.19 1.61
CA ASN A 3 17.23 6.44 2.63
C ASN A 3 17.47 7.83 3.27
N PRO A 4 16.43 8.52 3.79
CA PRO A 4 16.62 9.83 4.39
C PRO A 4 17.55 9.72 5.62
N PHE A 5 18.30 10.79 5.90
CA PHE A 5 19.29 10.82 6.99
C PHE A 5 18.70 10.37 8.34
N GLY A 6 17.42 10.69 8.60
CA GLY A 6 16.70 10.25 9.80
C GLY A 6 16.55 8.72 9.94
N THR A 7 16.48 7.98 8.82
CA THR A 7 16.42 6.51 8.84
C THR A 7 17.73 5.89 9.32
N TYR A 8 18.87 6.45 8.88
CA TYR A 8 20.19 6.03 9.35
C TYR A 8 20.42 6.42 10.82
N LEU A 9 19.94 7.60 11.22
CA LEU A 9 20.03 8.06 12.60
C LEU A 9 19.22 7.16 13.55
N LYS A 10 18.02 6.73 13.14
CA LYS A 10 17.16 5.80 13.91
C LYS A 10 17.84 4.44 14.10
N HIS A 11 18.45 3.89 13.05
CA HIS A 11 19.18 2.61 13.14
C HIS A 11 20.49 2.74 13.93
N ALA A 12 21.19 3.88 13.81
CA ALA A 12 22.35 4.17 14.65
C ALA A 12 21.96 4.30 16.12
N PHE A 13 20.83 4.95 16.43
CA PHE A 13 20.31 5.11 17.78
C PHE A 13 19.94 3.78 18.44
N GLY A 14 19.35 2.85 17.68
CA GLY A 14 19.00 1.50 18.15
C GLY A 14 20.18 0.55 18.40
N ASN A 15 21.43 1.00 18.17
CA ASN A 15 22.62 0.18 18.40
C ASN A 15 22.91 0.02 19.90
N GLN A 16 23.27 -1.20 20.34
CA GLN A 16 23.48 -1.58 21.74
C GLN A 16 24.50 -0.69 22.47
N TYR A 17 25.48 -0.13 21.76
CA TYR A 17 26.49 0.76 22.33
C TYR A 17 25.94 2.12 22.80
N ASN A 18 24.86 2.63 22.19
CA ASN A 18 24.23 3.87 22.63
C ASN A 18 23.49 3.69 23.96
N TYR A 19 22.86 2.52 24.17
CA TYR A 19 22.22 2.22 25.45
C TYR A 19 23.24 2.07 26.59
N ILE A 20 24.42 1.51 26.30
CA ILE A 20 25.52 1.41 27.29
C ILE A 20 26.08 2.81 27.61
N ALA A 21 26.28 3.65 26.60
CA ALA A 21 26.74 5.03 26.79
C ALA A 21 25.73 5.87 27.59
N MET A 22 24.44 5.83 27.22
CA MET A 22 23.36 6.51 27.94
C MET A 22 23.26 6.06 29.39
N ALA A 23 23.37 4.75 29.66
CA ALA A 23 23.34 4.22 31.03
C ALA A 23 24.56 4.68 31.86
N LEU A 24 25.75 4.74 31.24
CA LEU A 24 26.98 5.17 31.87
C LEU A 24 26.95 6.68 32.20
N PHE A 25 26.66 7.53 31.22
CA PHE A 25 26.61 8.99 31.44
C PHE A 25 25.38 9.42 32.25
N GLY A 26 24.26 8.71 32.11
CA GLY A 26 23.08 8.89 32.96
C GLY A 26 23.37 8.56 34.43
N GLY A 27 24.06 7.45 34.69
CA GLY A 27 24.49 7.07 36.04
C GLY A 27 25.47 8.08 36.66
N LEU A 28 26.46 8.55 35.89
CA LEU A 28 27.42 9.56 36.32
C LEU A 28 26.75 10.93 36.57
N GLY A 29 25.74 11.28 35.79
CA GLY A 29 24.95 12.50 35.96
C GLY A 29 24.15 12.56 37.25
N VAL A 30 23.63 11.41 37.70
CA VAL A 30 22.89 11.29 38.97
C VAL A 30 23.83 11.25 40.18
N LEU A 31 25.01 10.63 40.04
CA LEU A 31 25.92 10.38 41.16
C LEU A 31 26.94 11.50 41.42
N LEU A 32 27.33 12.27 40.40
CA LEU A 32 28.42 13.25 40.50
C LEU A 32 27.92 14.68 40.25
N ASP A 33 27.44 14.96 39.05
CA ASP A 33 27.00 16.30 38.64
C ASP A 33 26.10 16.21 37.39
N PRO A 34 24.95 16.93 37.33
CA PRO A 34 24.12 17.04 36.13
C PRO A 34 24.86 17.44 34.84
N GLY A 35 26.02 18.11 34.93
CA GLY A 35 26.86 18.46 33.78
C GLY A 35 27.32 17.27 32.93
N TRP A 36 27.43 16.08 33.51
CA TRP A 36 27.77 14.85 32.76
C TRP A 36 26.68 14.42 31.78
N LEU A 37 25.42 14.81 32.02
CA LEU A 37 24.32 14.57 31.08
C LEU A 37 24.48 15.40 29.81
N MET A 38 24.96 16.64 29.93
CA MET A 38 25.21 17.52 28.79
C MET A 38 26.40 17.03 27.95
N ILE A 39 27.45 16.52 28.62
CA ILE A 39 28.63 15.94 27.96
C ILE A 39 28.25 14.62 27.26
N GLY A 40 27.51 13.74 27.94
CA GLY A 40 27.00 12.49 27.37
C GLY A 40 26.10 12.72 26.16
N GLY A 41 25.10 13.60 26.30
CA GLY A 41 24.20 13.95 25.19
C GLY A 41 24.93 14.61 24.01
N GLY A 42 25.92 15.47 24.27
CA GLY A 42 26.74 16.08 23.22
C GLY A 42 27.63 15.07 22.48
N LEU A 43 28.24 14.13 23.19
CA LEU A 43 29.05 13.06 22.60
C LEU A 43 28.19 12.07 21.80
N GLU A 44 27.00 11.74 22.28
CA GLU A 44 26.05 10.89 21.56
C GLU A 44 25.59 11.55 20.25
N LEU A 45 25.29 12.85 20.25
CA LEU A 45 24.94 13.56 19.02
C LEU A 45 26.09 13.58 18.00
N LEU A 46 27.33 13.78 18.47
CA LEU A 46 28.52 13.70 17.61
C LEU A 46 28.74 12.29 17.06
N TYR A 47 28.58 11.26 17.88
CA TYR A 47 28.69 9.87 17.48
C TYR A 47 27.62 9.49 16.45
N LEU A 48 26.36 9.85 16.69
CA LEU A 48 25.25 9.60 15.77
C LEU A 48 25.48 10.30 14.44
N TRP A 49 25.95 11.55 14.45
CA TRP A 49 26.26 12.29 13.23
C TRP A 49 27.43 11.66 12.46
N MET A 50 28.49 11.24 13.15
CA MET A 50 29.65 10.58 12.54
C MET A 50 29.30 9.21 11.95
N MET A 51 28.49 8.41 12.66
CA MET A 51 28.07 7.08 12.23
C MET A 51 27.06 7.16 11.08
N ALA A 52 26.07 8.05 11.18
CA ALA A 52 25.08 8.28 10.13
C ALA A 52 25.67 8.96 8.89
N SER A 53 26.91 9.46 8.94
CA SER A 53 27.65 9.99 7.79
C SER A 53 28.61 8.98 7.16
N ASN A 54 28.79 7.79 7.76
CA ASN A 54 29.74 6.78 7.30
C ASN A 54 29.14 5.94 6.14
N PRO A 55 29.76 5.93 4.94
CA PRO A 55 29.25 5.20 3.77
C PRO A 55 29.12 3.68 3.99
N ARG A 56 29.94 3.08 4.85
CA ARG A 56 29.88 1.63 5.13
C ARG A 56 28.68 1.27 6.01
N PHE A 57 28.36 2.12 6.99
CA PHE A 57 27.21 1.94 7.85
C PHE A 57 25.90 2.16 7.09
N MET A 58 25.84 3.20 6.25
CA MET A 58 24.69 3.43 5.37
C MET A 58 24.38 2.20 4.50
N ARG A 59 25.41 1.61 3.87
CA ARG A 59 25.24 0.39 3.04
C ARG A 59 24.72 -0.81 3.82
N HIS A 60 25.19 -1.00 5.06
CA HIS A 60 24.73 -2.09 5.91
C HIS A 60 23.28 -1.89 6.39
N VAL A 61 22.89 -0.66 6.72
CA VAL A 61 21.51 -0.32 7.06
C VAL A 61 20.60 -0.45 5.83
N ASP A 62 21.09 -0.06 4.65
CA ASP A 62 20.35 -0.21 3.40
C ASP A 62 20.07 -1.69 3.09
N SER A 63 21.03 -2.61 3.31
CA SER A 63 20.81 -4.05 3.12
C SER A 63 19.85 -4.64 4.17
N LEU A 64 19.91 -4.20 5.43
CA LEU A 64 18.98 -4.66 6.47
C LEU A 64 17.53 -4.24 6.20
N ILE A 65 17.33 -3.01 5.71
CA ILE A 65 16.02 -2.52 5.30
C ILE A 65 15.52 -3.27 4.06
N GLU A 66 16.42 -3.71 3.19
CA GLU A 66 16.10 -4.52 2.02
C GLU A 66 15.63 -5.92 2.41
N ASP A 67 16.34 -6.59 3.31
CA ASP A 67 15.92 -7.88 3.87
C ASP A 67 14.58 -7.75 4.60
N GLU A 68 14.37 -6.70 5.39
CA GLU A 68 13.10 -6.43 6.08
C GLU A 68 11.95 -6.18 5.11
N LYS A 69 12.18 -5.48 3.99
CA LYS A 69 11.17 -5.25 2.95
C LYS A 69 10.86 -6.52 2.16
N ALA A 70 11.86 -7.35 1.87
CA ALA A 70 11.68 -8.63 1.19
C ALA A 70 10.91 -9.63 2.09
N LEU A 71 11.26 -9.73 3.37
CA LEU A 71 10.53 -10.51 4.37
C LEU A 71 9.08 -10.03 4.53
N ASN A 72 8.85 -8.72 4.53
CA ASN A 72 7.51 -8.16 4.56
C ASN A 72 6.73 -8.41 3.26
N TYR A 73 7.40 -8.50 2.11
CA TYR A 73 6.76 -8.79 0.83
C TYR A 73 6.25 -10.23 0.74
N GLU A 74 7.06 -11.23 1.13
CA GLU A 74 6.60 -12.63 1.14
C GLU A 74 5.44 -12.83 2.13
N ALA A 75 5.54 -12.25 3.32
CA ALA A 75 4.46 -12.29 4.30
C ALA A 75 3.20 -11.55 3.82
N LEU A 76 3.35 -10.42 3.11
CA LEU A 76 2.24 -9.71 2.49
C LEU A 76 1.61 -10.54 1.37
N ARG A 77 2.46 -11.17 0.55
CA ARG A 77 2.04 -12.05 -0.55
C ARG A 77 1.15 -13.16 -0.03
N ASP A 78 1.62 -13.92 0.96
CA ASP A 78 0.87 -15.03 1.52
C ASP A 78 -0.47 -14.61 2.14
N LYS A 79 -0.50 -13.45 2.82
CA LYS A 79 -1.73 -12.87 3.40
C LYS A 79 -2.76 -12.47 2.34
N LEU A 80 -2.29 -11.87 1.25
CA LEU A 80 -3.17 -11.36 0.19
C LEU A 80 -3.54 -12.44 -0.82
N TRP A 81 -2.69 -13.47 -1.00
CA TRP A 81 -2.88 -14.56 -1.95
C TRP A 81 -4.23 -15.26 -1.78
N ALA A 82 -4.63 -15.50 -0.53
CA ALA A 82 -5.90 -16.13 -0.19
C ALA A 82 -7.13 -15.29 -0.59
N GLN A 83 -6.97 -13.97 -0.73
CA GLN A 83 -8.07 -13.02 -0.97
C GLN A 83 -8.34 -12.74 -2.45
N ILE A 84 -7.47 -13.23 -3.35
CA ILE A 84 -7.48 -12.93 -4.78
C ILE A 84 -8.16 -14.05 -5.58
N GLU A 85 -8.95 -13.69 -6.58
CA GLU A 85 -9.58 -14.60 -7.57
C GLU A 85 -8.57 -15.37 -8.42
N LEU A 86 -8.97 -16.53 -8.96
CA LEU A 86 -8.07 -17.43 -9.69
C LEU A 86 -7.43 -16.75 -10.92
N GLU A 87 -8.21 -16.00 -11.69
CA GLU A 87 -7.74 -15.26 -12.87
C GLU A 87 -6.61 -14.27 -12.52
N GLN A 88 -6.80 -13.51 -11.43
CA GLN A 88 -5.83 -12.52 -10.97
C GLN A 88 -4.54 -13.17 -10.43
N ARG A 89 -4.62 -14.41 -9.92
CA ARG A 89 -3.42 -15.17 -9.50
C ARG A 89 -2.57 -15.59 -10.68
N ASP A 90 -3.18 -15.94 -11.81
CA ASP A 90 -2.46 -16.36 -13.00
C ASP A 90 -1.75 -15.18 -13.66
N ASN A 91 -2.42 -14.02 -13.76
CA ASN A 91 -1.80 -12.78 -14.26
C ASN A 91 -0.64 -12.34 -13.36
N TYR A 92 -0.83 -12.37 -12.03
CA TYR A 92 0.25 -12.05 -11.09
C TYR A 92 1.45 -13.00 -11.23
N ARG A 93 1.23 -14.31 -11.41
CA ARG A 93 2.34 -15.26 -11.62
C ARG A 93 3.12 -14.96 -12.90
N ALA A 94 2.43 -14.58 -13.97
CA ALA A 94 3.09 -14.16 -15.20
C ALA A 94 3.96 -12.92 -14.96
N LEU A 95 3.46 -11.94 -14.19
CA LEU A 95 4.20 -10.73 -13.83
C LEU A 95 5.41 -11.04 -12.91
N GLU A 96 5.25 -11.95 -11.95
CA GLU A 96 6.33 -12.41 -11.06
C GLU A 96 7.45 -13.09 -11.85
N GLN A 97 7.11 -13.92 -12.84
CA GLN A 97 8.11 -14.54 -13.72
C GLN A 97 8.88 -13.50 -14.55
N GLN A 98 8.22 -12.43 -15.01
CA GLN A 98 8.87 -11.33 -15.72
C GLN A 98 9.82 -10.55 -14.79
N ALA A 99 9.39 -10.28 -13.56
CA ALA A 99 10.22 -9.62 -12.56
C ALA A 99 11.48 -10.42 -12.22
N VAL A 100 11.42 -11.76 -12.20
CA VAL A 100 12.60 -12.61 -12.03
C VAL A 100 13.59 -12.42 -13.19
N ARG A 101 13.13 -12.25 -14.43
CA ARG A 101 14.01 -11.97 -15.59
C ARG A 101 14.69 -10.60 -15.49
N ILE A 102 14.04 -9.63 -14.86
CA ILE A 102 14.65 -8.32 -14.54
C ILE A 102 15.63 -8.46 -13.36
N SER A 103 15.46 -9.48 -12.52
CA SER A 103 16.28 -9.70 -11.34
C SER A 103 17.66 -10.25 -11.74
N ALA A 104 18.69 -9.63 -11.18
CA ALA A 104 20.12 -9.80 -11.47
C ALA A 104 20.71 -11.21 -11.63
N ASP A 105 19.99 -12.29 -11.36
CA ASP A 105 20.50 -13.68 -11.40
C ASP A 105 20.91 -14.13 -12.81
N GLU A 106 20.29 -13.59 -13.86
CA GLU A 106 20.64 -13.90 -15.26
C GLU A 106 21.65 -12.89 -15.87
N LEU A 107 22.01 -11.83 -15.14
CA LEU A 107 22.92 -10.78 -15.62
C LEU A 107 24.37 -11.04 -15.22
N PRO A 108 25.37 -10.72 -16.07
CA PRO A 108 26.76 -10.92 -15.73
C PRO A 108 27.18 -10.10 -14.50
N ARG A 109 28.07 -10.67 -13.69
CA ARG A 109 28.43 -10.23 -12.32
C ARG A 109 28.82 -8.75 -12.20
N ASN A 110 29.33 -8.15 -13.28
CA ASN A 110 29.72 -6.74 -13.36
C ASN A 110 28.54 -5.75 -13.36
N LEU A 111 27.33 -6.19 -13.76
CA LEU A 111 26.11 -5.37 -13.75
C LEU A 111 25.34 -5.50 -12.43
N GLN A 112 25.56 -6.58 -11.66
CA GLN A 112 24.88 -6.83 -10.39
C GLN A 112 25.29 -5.84 -9.28
N ASP A 113 26.55 -5.40 -9.29
CA ASP A 113 27.11 -4.42 -8.34
C ASP A 113 26.83 -2.96 -8.74
N ASP A 114 26.19 -2.73 -9.89
CA ASP A 114 25.84 -1.38 -10.33
C ASP A 114 24.67 -0.85 -9.48
N PRO A 115 24.84 0.29 -8.77
CA PRO A 115 23.78 0.91 -7.97
C PRO A 115 22.47 1.14 -8.74
N PHE A 116 22.54 1.32 -10.06
CA PHE A 116 21.39 1.50 -10.94
C PHE A 116 20.53 0.23 -11.04
N PHE A 117 21.15 -0.95 -11.11
CA PHE A 117 20.42 -2.22 -11.23
C PHE A 117 19.75 -2.61 -9.91
N GLN A 118 20.39 -2.35 -8.77
CA GLN A 118 19.76 -2.57 -7.45
C GLN A 118 18.54 -1.66 -7.24
N GLU A 119 18.62 -0.40 -7.70
CA GLU A 119 17.48 0.50 -7.66
C GLU A 119 16.32 0.02 -8.54
N ASN A 120 16.60 -0.50 -9.73
CA ASN A 120 15.56 -1.06 -10.60
C ASN A 120 14.88 -2.30 -9.99
N ARG A 121 15.64 -3.20 -9.36
CA ARG A 121 15.09 -4.37 -8.65
C ARG A 121 14.09 -3.96 -7.56
N ARG A 122 14.43 -2.94 -6.77
CA ARG A 122 13.55 -2.41 -5.72
C ARG A 122 12.24 -1.86 -6.29
N LYS A 123 12.31 -1.18 -7.43
CA LYS A 123 11.13 -0.62 -8.08
C LYS A 123 10.20 -1.72 -8.59
N VAL A 124 10.76 -2.76 -9.22
CA VAL A 124 10.00 -3.94 -9.66
C VAL A 124 9.31 -4.65 -8.49
N ALA A 125 10.00 -4.88 -7.37
CA ALA A 125 9.38 -5.47 -6.19
C ALA A 125 8.22 -4.60 -5.64
N THR A 126 8.36 -3.28 -5.70
CA THR A 126 7.31 -2.34 -5.31
C THR A 126 6.10 -2.41 -6.26
N LEU A 127 6.34 -2.48 -7.57
CA LEU A 127 5.27 -2.67 -8.57
C LEU A 127 4.50 -3.98 -8.33
N LEU A 128 5.20 -5.08 -8.08
CA LEU A 128 4.55 -6.36 -7.76
C LEU A 128 3.69 -6.28 -6.50
N ALA A 129 4.19 -5.63 -5.44
CA ALA A 129 3.44 -5.45 -4.20
C ALA A 129 2.17 -4.63 -4.43
N ASN A 130 2.27 -3.57 -5.24
CA ASN A 130 1.13 -2.73 -5.58
C ASN A 130 0.13 -3.44 -6.47
N TYR A 131 0.59 -4.20 -7.47
CA TYR A 131 -0.26 -5.04 -8.31
C TYR A 131 -1.06 -6.02 -7.45
N LEU A 132 -0.41 -6.66 -6.47
CA LEU A 132 -1.08 -7.58 -5.56
C LEU A 132 -2.18 -6.90 -4.72
N ARG A 133 -1.93 -5.68 -4.23
CA ARG A 133 -2.95 -4.88 -3.54
C ARG A 133 -4.12 -4.52 -4.46
N MET A 134 -3.84 -4.15 -5.71
CA MET A 134 -4.87 -3.89 -6.72
C MET A 134 -5.69 -5.14 -7.02
N ALA A 135 -5.06 -6.30 -7.17
CA ALA A 135 -5.75 -7.56 -7.39
C ALA A 135 -6.75 -7.90 -6.25
N VAL A 136 -6.37 -7.61 -5.00
CA VAL A 136 -7.28 -7.73 -3.85
C VAL A 136 -8.42 -6.72 -3.94
N ALA A 137 -8.14 -5.45 -4.25
CA ALA A 137 -9.15 -4.42 -4.41
C ALA A 137 -10.14 -4.77 -5.53
N VAL A 138 -9.66 -5.22 -6.70
CA VAL A 138 -10.46 -5.70 -7.83
C VAL A 138 -11.36 -6.86 -7.40
N THR A 139 -10.82 -7.86 -6.70
CA THR A 139 -11.61 -8.99 -6.19
C THR A 139 -12.73 -8.53 -5.25
N ARG A 140 -12.45 -7.54 -4.39
CA ARG A 140 -13.43 -6.96 -3.47
C ARG A 140 -14.49 -6.16 -4.22
N TYR A 141 -14.10 -5.33 -5.19
CA TYR A 141 -15.02 -4.55 -6.02
C TYR A 141 -15.94 -5.45 -6.85
N ASN A 142 -15.40 -6.50 -7.48
CA ASN A 142 -16.21 -7.51 -8.18
C ASN A 142 -17.27 -8.09 -7.23
N ARG A 143 -16.85 -8.57 -6.06
CA ARG A 143 -17.78 -9.14 -5.06
C ARG A 143 -18.87 -8.15 -4.60
N TYR A 144 -18.51 -6.89 -4.37
CA TYR A 144 -19.45 -5.84 -3.97
C TYR A 144 -20.45 -5.50 -5.09
N LEU A 145 -19.98 -5.43 -6.33
CA LEU A 145 -20.84 -5.16 -7.49
C LEU A 145 -21.75 -6.37 -7.79
N ASP A 146 -21.26 -7.59 -7.60
CA ASP A 146 -22.03 -8.83 -7.80
C ASP A 146 -23.10 -9.04 -6.72
N SER A 147 -22.87 -8.56 -5.49
CA SER A 147 -23.86 -8.64 -4.41
C SER A 147 -24.95 -7.57 -4.49
N ALA A 148 -24.71 -6.51 -5.27
CA ALA A 148 -25.62 -5.39 -5.41
C ALA A 148 -26.58 -5.56 -6.61
N ASP A 149 -27.79 -5.03 -6.45
CA ASP A 149 -28.80 -4.98 -7.52
C ASP A 149 -29.22 -3.52 -7.72
N PRO A 150 -28.55 -2.79 -8.63
CA PRO A 150 -28.86 -1.38 -8.90
C PRO A 150 -30.30 -1.17 -9.36
N GLN A 151 -30.86 -2.14 -10.10
CA GLN A 151 -32.21 -2.04 -10.61
C GLN A 151 -33.24 -2.08 -9.48
N LYS A 152 -33.10 -3.01 -8.54
CA LYS A 152 -33.97 -3.06 -7.35
C LYS A 152 -33.86 -1.79 -6.50
N ILE A 153 -32.68 -1.17 -6.39
CA ILE A 153 -32.50 0.09 -5.66
C ILE A 153 -33.31 1.21 -6.34
N THR A 154 -33.22 1.32 -7.67
CA THR A 154 -33.98 2.29 -8.46
C THR A 154 -35.49 2.07 -8.34
N GLU A 155 -35.96 0.82 -8.49
CA GLU A 155 -37.38 0.47 -8.32
C GLU A 155 -37.89 0.84 -6.91
N ASN A 156 -37.07 0.63 -5.87
CA ASN A 156 -37.42 1.02 -4.50
C ASN A 156 -37.49 2.55 -4.33
N ILE A 157 -36.63 3.32 -4.99
CA ILE A 157 -36.68 4.78 -5.01
C ILE A 157 -37.98 5.25 -5.65
N GLU A 158 -38.31 4.73 -6.84
CA GLU A 158 -39.52 5.09 -7.58
C GLU A 158 -40.79 4.77 -6.78
N ARG A 159 -40.84 3.57 -6.17
CA ARG A 159 -41.94 3.18 -5.27
C ARG A 159 -42.09 4.18 -4.12
N LEU A 160 -40.99 4.48 -3.40
CA LEU A 160 -41.03 5.42 -2.28
C LEU A 160 -41.45 6.83 -2.71
N GLN A 161 -41.06 7.26 -3.91
CA GLN A 161 -41.47 8.54 -4.48
C GLN A 161 -42.97 8.58 -4.79
N SER A 162 -43.54 7.52 -5.38
CA SER A 162 -44.98 7.44 -5.63
C SER A 162 -45.82 7.47 -4.34
N GLU A 163 -45.30 6.87 -3.26
CA GLU A 163 -45.97 6.80 -1.96
C GLU A 163 -45.90 8.11 -1.16
N LEU A 164 -45.12 9.12 -1.61
CA LEU A 164 -45.03 10.41 -0.92
C LEU A 164 -46.34 11.21 -0.98
N GLY A 165 -47.14 11.05 -2.05
CA GLY A 165 -48.39 11.80 -2.23
C GLY A 165 -49.51 11.38 -1.29
N GLU A 166 -49.48 10.14 -0.80
CA GLU A 166 -50.52 9.53 0.06
C GLU A 166 -50.07 9.42 1.53
N ALA A 167 -48.81 9.77 1.82
CA ALA A 167 -48.22 9.62 3.15
C ALA A 167 -48.61 10.76 4.10
N SER A 168 -48.77 10.43 5.39
CA SER A 168 -48.91 11.44 6.44
C SER A 168 -47.63 12.25 6.62
N GLU A 169 -47.73 13.47 7.15
CA GLU A 169 -46.60 14.41 7.30
C GLU A 169 -45.38 13.80 8.03
N ARG A 170 -45.64 12.97 9.06
CA ARG A 170 -44.59 12.23 9.79
C ARG A 170 -43.91 11.16 8.94
N VAL A 171 -44.65 10.50 8.05
CA VAL A 171 -44.14 9.42 7.18
C VAL A 171 -43.39 9.98 5.97
N VAL A 172 -43.81 11.15 5.46
CA VAL A 172 -43.12 11.86 4.37
C VAL A 172 -41.66 12.13 4.71
N GLY A 173 -41.37 12.60 5.93
CA GLY A 173 -39.99 12.86 6.37
C GLY A 173 -39.10 11.61 6.36
N ILE A 174 -39.62 10.48 6.84
CA ILE A 174 -38.89 9.20 6.86
C ILE A 174 -38.67 8.68 5.44
N LYS A 175 -39.71 8.69 4.59
CA LYS A 175 -39.60 8.23 3.19
C LYS A 175 -38.58 9.06 2.40
N LYS A 176 -38.55 10.38 2.57
CA LYS A 176 -37.53 11.25 1.95
C LYS A 176 -36.11 10.88 2.38
N LYS A 177 -35.89 10.65 3.67
CA LYS A 177 -34.59 10.20 4.18
C LYS A 177 -34.20 8.84 3.59
N ASN A 178 -35.14 7.90 3.46
CA ASN A 178 -34.87 6.61 2.84
C ASN A 178 -34.50 6.74 1.36
N ILE A 179 -35.17 7.62 0.61
CA ILE A 179 -34.81 7.93 -0.78
C ILE A 179 -33.38 8.47 -0.85
N GLU A 180 -33.01 9.42 0.01
CA GLU A 180 -31.66 9.98 0.05
C GLU A 180 -30.58 8.90 0.32
N VAL A 181 -30.87 7.96 1.23
CA VAL A 181 -29.98 6.82 1.51
C VAL A 181 -29.83 5.91 0.29
N LEU A 182 -30.94 5.57 -0.38
CA LEU A 182 -30.93 4.73 -1.58
C LEU A 182 -30.19 5.40 -2.75
N GLN A 183 -30.35 6.72 -2.91
CA GLN A 183 -29.59 7.51 -3.90
C GLN A 183 -28.09 7.49 -3.61
N LYS A 184 -27.67 7.72 -2.36
CA LYS A 184 -26.25 7.60 -1.96
C LYS A 184 -25.70 6.21 -2.23
N ARG A 185 -26.52 5.16 -2.04
CA ARG A 185 -26.10 3.78 -2.34
C ARG A 185 -25.90 3.57 -3.84
N LEU A 186 -26.76 4.14 -4.68
CA LEU A 186 -26.61 4.10 -6.14
C LEU A 186 -25.33 4.82 -6.59
N ASP A 187 -25.08 6.03 -6.08
CA ASP A 187 -23.87 6.80 -6.38
C ASP A 187 -22.60 6.03 -5.99
N LYS A 188 -22.62 5.34 -4.84
CA LYS A 188 -21.50 4.49 -4.41
C LYS A 188 -21.27 3.31 -5.36
N LEU A 189 -22.32 2.69 -5.88
CA LEU A 189 -22.19 1.59 -6.85
C LEU A 189 -21.58 2.08 -8.16
N GLU A 190 -21.99 3.26 -8.64
CA GLU A 190 -21.41 3.86 -9.84
C GLU A 190 -19.93 4.19 -9.67
N LYS A 191 -19.56 4.80 -8.53
CA LYS A 191 -18.16 5.04 -8.18
C LYS A 191 -17.34 3.76 -8.07
N ALA A 192 -17.88 2.71 -7.42
CA ALA A 192 -17.21 1.43 -7.32
C ALA A 192 -16.92 0.81 -8.68
N LYS A 193 -17.86 0.93 -9.63
CA LYS A 193 -17.66 0.49 -11.02
C LYS A 193 -16.55 1.29 -11.72
N SER A 194 -16.57 2.62 -11.60
CA SER A 194 -15.52 3.48 -12.16
C SER A 194 -14.14 3.15 -11.60
N ASN A 195 -14.04 2.95 -10.28
CA ASN A 195 -12.79 2.59 -9.62
C ASN A 195 -12.29 1.21 -10.05
N LEU A 196 -13.18 0.23 -10.21
CA LEU A 196 -12.84 -1.09 -10.74
C LEU A 196 -12.25 -1.01 -12.16
N GLU A 197 -12.88 -0.23 -13.04
CA GLU A 197 -12.39 -0.02 -14.41
C GLU A 197 -11.01 0.64 -14.41
N TYR A 198 -10.81 1.67 -13.57
CA TYR A 198 -9.51 2.33 -13.39
C TYR A 198 -8.42 1.35 -12.92
N LEU A 199 -8.70 0.55 -11.88
CA LEU A 199 -7.73 -0.40 -11.33
C LEU A 199 -7.33 -1.45 -12.36
N LYS A 200 -8.28 -1.98 -13.14
CA LYS A 200 -7.98 -2.94 -14.21
C LYS A 200 -7.07 -2.33 -15.28
N ALA A 201 -7.34 -1.09 -15.71
CA ALA A 201 -6.50 -0.39 -16.68
C ALA A 201 -5.08 -0.10 -16.15
N GLN A 202 -4.94 0.24 -14.86
CA GLN A 202 -3.63 0.42 -14.23
C GLN A 202 -2.86 -0.90 -14.14
N MET A 203 -3.53 -2.01 -13.81
CA MET A 203 -2.91 -3.33 -13.79
C MET A 203 -2.37 -3.73 -15.18
N GLU A 204 -3.15 -3.52 -16.24
CA GLU A 204 -2.72 -3.72 -17.64
C GLU A 204 -1.51 -2.84 -17.99
N THR A 205 -1.53 -1.56 -17.58
CA THR A 205 -0.40 -0.64 -17.82
C THR A 205 0.89 -1.10 -17.13
N ILE A 206 0.78 -1.66 -15.92
CA ILE A 206 1.93 -2.23 -15.19
C ILE A 206 2.47 -3.46 -15.93
N GLU A 207 1.60 -4.35 -16.41
CA GLU A 207 1.98 -5.54 -17.17
C GLU A 207 2.73 -5.14 -18.44
N ASP A 208 2.17 -4.25 -19.25
CA ASP A 208 2.78 -3.78 -20.51
C ASP A 208 4.13 -3.10 -20.28
N THR A 209 4.24 -2.28 -19.23
CA THR A 209 5.49 -1.59 -18.91
C THR A 209 6.55 -2.55 -18.40
N MET A 210 6.16 -3.57 -17.65
CA MET A 210 7.05 -4.64 -17.21
C MET A 210 7.56 -5.46 -18.39
N HIS A 211 6.69 -5.80 -19.36
CA HIS A 211 7.09 -6.43 -20.62
C HIS A 211 8.12 -5.58 -21.38
N LEU A 212 7.83 -4.30 -21.56
CA LEU A 212 8.74 -3.37 -22.25
C LEU A 212 10.09 -3.24 -21.52
N ALA A 213 10.08 -3.19 -20.18
CA ALA A 213 11.30 -3.13 -19.38
C ALA A 213 12.17 -4.39 -19.55
N VAL A 214 11.56 -5.58 -19.56
CA VAL A 214 12.27 -6.85 -19.85
C VAL A 214 12.89 -6.82 -21.24
N ASP A 215 12.14 -6.40 -22.26
CA ASP A 215 12.62 -6.35 -23.63
C ASP A 215 13.81 -5.38 -23.80
N GLN A 216 13.73 -4.21 -23.17
CA GLN A 216 14.80 -3.19 -23.23
C GLN A 216 16.08 -3.62 -22.50
N ILE A 217 15.95 -4.32 -21.36
CA ILE A 217 17.10 -4.89 -20.64
C ILE A 217 17.73 -6.02 -21.45
N THR A 218 16.92 -6.92 -22.00
CA THR A 218 17.39 -8.08 -22.78
C THR A 218 18.10 -7.66 -24.06
N THR A 219 17.59 -6.62 -24.72
CA THR A 219 18.19 -6.08 -25.96
C THR A 219 19.38 -5.15 -25.72
N GLN A 220 19.74 -4.87 -24.46
CA GLN A 220 20.79 -3.90 -24.06
C GLN A 220 20.62 -2.49 -24.69
N SER A 221 19.40 -2.16 -25.13
CA SER A 221 19.18 -0.98 -25.98
C SER A 221 19.15 0.32 -25.18
N ASP A 222 18.47 0.34 -24.03
CA ASP A 222 18.40 1.51 -23.15
C ASP A 222 17.90 1.17 -21.71
N PRO A 223 18.76 0.62 -20.84
CA PRO A 223 18.39 0.33 -19.45
C PRO A 223 17.97 1.58 -18.65
N LYS A 224 18.44 2.78 -19.04
CA LYS A 224 18.12 4.05 -18.36
C LYS A 224 16.70 4.51 -18.67
N GLY A 225 16.26 4.37 -19.92
CA GLY A 225 14.89 4.63 -20.35
C GLY A 225 13.86 3.76 -19.61
N SER A 226 14.14 2.46 -19.44
CA SER A 226 13.24 1.54 -18.71
C SER A 226 13.02 1.97 -17.25
N SER A 227 14.08 2.40 -16.56
CA SER A 227 13.95 2.87 -15.17
C SER A 227 13.07 4.12 -15.07
N MET A 228 13.15 5.06 -16.03
CA MET A 228 12.32 6.27 -15.99
C MET A 228 10.83 5.96 -16.18
N GLN A 229 10.51 4.96 -17.01
CA GLN A 229 9.13 4.52 -17.20
C GLN A 229 8.56 3.89 -15.92
N ILE A 230 9.34 3.05 -15.26
CA ILE A 230 8.99 2.46 -13.97
C ILE A 230 8.82 3.55 -12.89
N ASP A 231 9.66 4.59 -12.89
CA ASP A 231 9.53 5.73 -11.97
C ASP A 231 8.22 6.51 -12.19
N ASN A 232 7.85 6.75 -13.45
CA ASN A 232 6.59 7.41 -13.79
C ASN A 232 5.38 6.58 -13.36
N LEU A 233 5.43 5.25 -13.51
CA LEU A 233 4.38 4.38 -12.97
C LEU A 233 4.29 4.47 -11.45
N LEU A 234 5.42 4.33 -10.74
CA LEU A 234 5.43 4.43 -9.28
C LEU A 234 4.87 5.76 -8.76
N PHE A 235 5.09 6.85 -9.51
CA PHE A 235 4.47 8.14 -9.20
C PHE A 235 2.94 8.11 -9.37
N ASN A 236 2.44 7.54 -10.47
CA ASN A 236 1.00 7.43 -10.75
C ASN A 236 0.26 6.47 -9.79
N LEU A 237 0.97 5.51 -9.19
CA LEU A 237 0.39 4.57 -8.22
C LEU A 237 -0.09 5.20 -6.90
N GLN A 238 0.26 6.47 -6.62
CA GLN A 238 -0.29 7.20 -5.48
C GLN A 238 -1.83 7.33 -5.55
N GLU A 239 -2.37 7.55 -6.75
CA GLU A 239 -3.83 7.63 -6.95
C GLU A 239 -4.50 6.26 -6.73
N THR A 240 -3.79 5.18 -7.08
CA THR A 240 -4.27 3.81 -6.87
C THR A 240 -4.35 3.44 -5.39
N GLU A 241 -3.39 3.88 -4.57
CA GLU A 241 -3.44 3.67 -3.12
C GLU A 241 -4.66 4.33 -2.48
N LEU A 242 -5.04 5.53 -2.94
CA LEU A 242 -6.24 6.23 -2.46
C LEU A 242 -7.51 5.46 -2.81
N ILE A 243 -7.61 4.94 -4.03
CA ILE A 243 -8.76 4.14 -4.49
C ILE A 243 -8.86 2.82 -3.70
N ALA A 244 -7.72 2.16 -3.46
CA ALA A 244 -7.68 0.94 -2.66
C ALA A 244 -8.09 1.18 -1.18
N GLN A 245 -7.66 2.30 -0.59
CA GLN A 245 -8.08 2.72 0.76
C GLN A 245 -9.55 3.10 0.82
N GLU A 246 -10.08 3.78 -0.21
CA GLU A 246 -11.51 4.10 -0.31
C GLU A 246 -12.36 2.82 -0.23
N MET A 247 -11.94 1.74 -0.88
CA MET A 247 -12.64 0.45 -0.80
C MET A 247 -12.68 -0.13 0.61
N GLU A 248 -11.59 -0.01 1.37
CA GLU A 248 -11.54 -0.47 2.77
C GLU A 248 -12.55 0.32 3.62
N SER A 249 -12.64 1.64 3.42
CA SER A 249 -13.62 2.49 4.11
C SER A 249 -15.07 2.20 3.70
N VAL A 250 -15.33 1.82 2.44
CA VAL A 250 -16.68 1.48 1.97
C VAL A 250 -17.18 0.21 2.65
N LEU A 251 -16.31 -0.78 2.82
CA LEU A 251 -16.63 -2.05 3.49
C LEU A 251 -16.81 -1.88 5.00
N GLU A 252 -15.96 -1.10 5.68
CA GLU A 252 -16.13 -0.80 7.11
C GLU A 252 -17.48 -0.13 7.41
N LEU A 253 -17.94 0.73 6.48
CA LEU A 253 -19.26 1.35 6.58
C LEU A 253 -20.40 0.35 6.33
N GLU A 254 -20.22 -0.70 5.52
CA GLU A 254 -21.25 -1.71 5.27
C GLU A 254 -21.36 -2.71 6.44
N ASP A 255 -20.23 -3.19 6.96
CA ASP A 255 -20.17 -4.04 8.16
C ASP A 255 -20.75 -3.31 9.39
N GLY A 256 -20.43 -2.03 9.56
CA GLY A 256 -20.96 -1.20 10.65
C GLY A 256 -22.47 -0.88 10.51
N LEU A 257 -23.02 -0.94 9.30
CA LEU A 257 -24.46 -0.75 9.06
C LEU A 257 -25.24 -2.04 9.33
N ASP A 258 -24.67 -3.21 9.03
CA ASP A 258 -25.28 -4.52 9.32
C ASP A 258 -25.38 -4.80 10.83
N GLU A 259 -24.39 -4.38 11.64
CA GLU A 259 -24.50 -4.48 13.12
C GLU A 259 -25.58 -3.56 13.69
N SER A 260 -25.80 -2.39 13.10
CA SER A 260 -26.79 -1.40 13.58
C SER A 260 -28.25 -1.77 13.27
N PHE A 261 -28.48 -2.71 12.34
CA PHE A 261 -29.82 -3.11 11.89
C PHE A 261 -30.34 -4.42 12.49
N ASN A 262 -29.57 -5.07 13.37
CA ASN A 262 -30.02 -6.26 14.08
C ASN A 262 -30.85 -5.87 15.31
N LEU A 263 -32.06 -5.34 15.06
CA LEU A 263 -33.05 -5.18 16.13
C LEU A 263 -33.35 -6.56 16.73
N PRO A 264 -33.34 -6.72 18.07
CA PRO A 264 -33.70 -7.98 18.69
C PRO A 264 -35.11 -8.34 18.24
N ARG A 265 -35.25 -9.50 17.57
CA ARG A 265 -36.57 -10.08 17.33
C ARG A 265 -37.19 -10.30 18.69
N GLU A 266 -38.21 -9.50 19.01
CA GLU A 266 -39.07 -9.76 20.16
C GLU A 266 -39.56 -11.20 20.02
N ARG A 267 -39.20 -12.04 20.99
CA ARG A 267 -39.74 -13.39 21.10
C ARG A 267 -41.17 -13.24 21.59
N GLU A 268 -42.13 -13.64 20.77
CA GLU A 268 -43.47 -14.04 21.25
C GLU A 268 -43.37 -15.22 22.22
#